data_AF-A0AAV5T440-F1
#
_entry.id   AF-A0AAV5T440-F1
#
_cell.length_a   1.000
_cell.length_b   1.000
_cell.length_c   1.000
_cell.angle_alpha   90.00
_cell.angle_beta   90.00
_cell.angle_gamma   90.00
#
_symmetry.space_group_name_H-M   'P 1'
#
loop_
_entity.id
_entity.type
_entity.pdbx_description
1 polymer ?
#
loop_
_entity_poly.entity_id
_entity_poly.type
_entity_poly.pdbx_seq_one_letter_code
_entity_poly.pdbx_strand_id
1 'polypeptide(L)'
;ESSKTLSDNFTNPICQLSVTNSASELISLASVGQKVTLQLEVQPNATYSAFPRNCFAVNVKTGEKHSLRNKAGCSTDYQRFPQWSRTSKSLSIATFGTFKWPDSSSVLFQCDCAVCIGECPEASELRSLGVRRKFFFVR
;
A
#
# COMPACT_ATOMS: atom_id res chain seq x y z
N GLU A 1 42.89 -21.64 15.14
CA GLU A 1 41.42 -21.69 15.17
C GLU A 1 40.89 -20.54 14.32
N SER A 2 40.49 -20.81 13.07
CA SER A 2 40.10 -19.78 12.12
C SER A 2 38.60 -19.52 12.26
N SER A 3 38.24 -18.45 12.98
CA SER A 3 36.85 -18.02 13.13
C SER A 3 36.37 -17.45 11.79
N LYS A 4 35.65 -18.26 11.03
CA LYS A 4 34.90 -17.80 9.84
C LYS A 4 33.68 -17.04 10.34
N THR A 5 33.77 -15.71 10.41
CA THR A 5 32.59 -14.85 10.46
C THR A 5 31.88 -14.94 9.11
N LEU A 6 30.75 -15.65 9.09
CA LEU A 6 29.82 -15.69 7.96
C LEU A 6 29.24 -14.28 7.80
N SER A 7 29.75 -13.52 6.84
CA SER A 7 29.28 -12.17 6.52
C SER A 7 27.90 -12.24 5.86
N ASP A 8 26.86 -12.41 6.65
CA ASP A 8 25.50 -12.37 6.14
C ASP A 8 25.10 -10.90 5.87
N ASN A 9 25.12 -10.50 4.60
CA ASN A 9 24.68 -9.19 4.15
C ASN A 9 23.14 -9.11 4.21
N PHE A 10 22.56 -9.14 5.41
CA PHE A 10 21.15 -8.84 5.58
C PHE A 10 20.90 -7.33 5.44
N THR A 11 20.74 -6.87 4.21
CA THR A 11 20.22 -5.52 3.94
C THR A 11 18.78 -5.45 4.41
N ASN A 12 18.50 -4.56 5.36
CA ASN A 12 17.15 -4.32 5.88
C ASN A 12 16.23 -3.86 4.74
N PRO A 13 14.97 -4.34 4.69
CA PRO A 13 14.04 -3.93 3.65
C PRO A 13 13.66 -2.45 3.80
N ILE A 14 13.79 -1.69 2.72
CA ILE A 14 13.40 -0.27 2.67
C ILE A 14 12.18 -0.15 1.77
N CYS A 15 11.10 0.43 2.29
CA CYS A 15 9.91 0.71 1.50
C CYS A 15 9.85 2.18 1.10
N GLN A 16 9.46 2.43 -0.15
CA GLN A 16 9.29 3.77 -0.70
C GLN A 16 7.87 3.92 -1.24
N LEU A 17 7.17 4.95 -0.79
CA LEU A 17 5.86 5.33 -1.29
C LEU A 17 6.04 6.57 -2.17
N SER A 18 5.62 6.48 -3.43
CA SER A 18 5.68 7.58 -4.40
C SER A 18 4.34 7.81 -5.07
N VAL A 19 4.14 9.03 -5.57
CA VAL A 19 2.96 9.43 -6.35
C VAL A 19 3.43 9.76 -7.76
N THR A 20 2.85 9.10 -8.75
CA THR A 20 3.17 9.31 -10.16
C THR A 20 1.95 9.70 -11.00
N ASN A 21 2.18 10.37 -12.13
CA ASN A 21 1.15 10.64 -13.13
C ASN A 21 0.93 9.42 -14.06
N SER A 22 0.08 9.58 -15.07
CA SER A 22 -0.16 8.54 -16.10
C SER A 22 1.08 8.15 -16.91
N ALA A 23 2.10 9.01 -16.97
CA ALA A 23 3.38 8.76 -17.62
C ALA A 23 4.42 8.13 -16.68
N SER A 24 4.03 7.73 -15.46
CA SER A 24 4.92 7.20 -14.41
C SER A 24 5.98 8.19 -13.91
N GLU A 25 5.76 9.50 -14.10
CA GLU A 25 6.65 10.55 -13.59
C GLU A 25 6.23 10.94 -12.17
N LEU A 26 7.22 11.16 -11.30
CA LEU A 26 6.98 11.59 -9.93
C LEU A 26 6.38 13.01 -9.91
N ILE A 27 5.27 13.18 -9.21
CA ILE A 27 4.58 14.47 -9.13
C ILE A 27 4.32 14.88 -7.69
N SER A 28 4.32 16.20 -7.46
CA SER A 28 3.92 16.83 -6.19
C SER A 28 2.62 17.63 -6.29
N LEU A 29 2.13 17.85 -7.52
CA LEU A 29 0.95 18.65 -7.82
C LEU A 29 0.03 17.86 -8.76
N ALA A 30 -1.27 17.91 -8.48
CA ALA A 30 -2.30 17.30 -9.30
C ALA A 30 -3.60 18.10 -9.20
N SER A 31 -4.36 18.13 -10.29
CA SER A 31 -5.70 18.73 -10.34
C SER A 31 -6.75 17.75 -9.83
N VAL A 32 -7.84 18.26 -9.23
CA VAL A 32 -8.96 17.40 -8.80
C VAL A 32 -9.51 16.62 -9.99
N GLY A 33 -9.70 15.31 -9.81
CA GLY A 33 -10.13 14.39 -10.87
C GLY A 33 -9.00 13.89 -11.78
N GLN A 34 -7.80 14.49 -11.75
CA GLN A 34 -6.64 13.96 -12.46
C GLN A 34 -6.29 12.57 -11.94
N LYS A 35 -6.05 11.63 -12.84
CA LYS A 35 -5.59 10.28 -12.47
C LYS A 35 -4.14 10.33 -12.01
N VAL A 36 -3.90 9.79 -10.82
CA VAL A 36 -2.57 9.62 -10.23
C VAL A 36 -2.42 8.19 -9.74
N THR A 37 -1.17 7.73 -9.65
CA THR A 37 -0.83 6.37 -9.23
C THR A 37 0.03 6.44 -7.98
N LEU A 38 -0.43 5.84 -6.89
CA LEU A 38 0.42 5.54 -5.75
C LEU A 38 1.22 4.28 -6.06
N GLN A 39 2.52 4.33 -5.82
CA GLN A 39 3.44 3.21 -5.99
C GLN A 39 4.11 2.92 -4.66
N LEU A 40 4.04 1.66 -4.21
CA LEU A 40 4.77 1.17 -3.06
C LEU A 40 5.81 0.17 -3.56
N GLU A 41 7.07 0.50 -3.38
CA GLU A 41 8.21 -0.34 -3.76
C GLU A 41 9.00 -0.78 -2.51
N VAL A 42 9.54 -1.99 -2.53
CA VAL A 42 10.51 -2.48 -1.52
C VAL A 42 11.86 -2.83 -2.13
N GLN A 43 12.93 -2.47 -1.43
CA GLN A 43 14.30 -2.84 -1.77
C GLN A 43 14.97 -3.64 -0.65
N PRO A 44 15.81 -4.64 -0.96
CA PRO A 44 16.11 -5.16 -2.30
C PRO A 44 14.93 -5.96 -2.92
N ASN A 45 14.66 -5.73 -4.20
CA ASN A 45 13.52 -6.28 -4.92
C ASN A 45 13.59 -7.80 -5.19
N ALA A 46 14.79 -8.39 -5.16
CA ALA A 46 15.00 -9.80 -5.44
C ALA A 46 14.59 -10.71 -4.27
N THR A 47 14.71 -10.22 -3.04
CA THR A 47 14.52 -11.01 -1.82
C THR A 47 13.16 -10.75 -1.19
N TYR A 48 12.72 -9.49 -1.24
CA TYR A 48 11.55 -9.03 -0.52
C TYR A 48 10.38 -8.75 -1.46
N SER A 49 9.19 -9.11 -1.00
CA SER A 49 7.95 -8.56 -1.53
C SER A 49 7.30 -7.65 -0.51
N ALA A 50 6.53 -6.69 -1.00
CA ALA A 50 5.79 -5.78 -0.15
C ALA A 50 4.36 -5.57 -0.63
N PHE A 51 3.48 -5.34 0.33
CA PHE A 51 2.12 -4.90 0.06
C PHE A 51 1.69 -3.79 1.03
N PRO A 52 0.88 -2.82 0.55
CA PRO A 52 0.41 -1.73 1.38
C PRO A 52 -0.71 -2.19 2.30
N ARG A 53 -0.60 -1.80 3.58
CA ARG A 53 -1.65 -1.92 4.59
C ARG A 53 -1.92 -0.55 5.22
N ASN A 54 -3.10 -0.41 5.82
CA ASN A 54 -3.40 0.71 6.71
C ASN A 54 -3.06 2.08 6.08
N CYS A 55 -3.63 2.35 4.90
CA CYS A 55 -3.33 3.57 4.14
C CYS A 55 -4.31 4.69 4.48
N PHE A 56 -3.79 5.91 4.56
CA PHE A 56 -4.54 7.13 4.83
C PHE A 56 -4.12 8.24 3.86
N ALA A 57 -5.10 9.05 3.49
CA ALA A 57 -4.85 10.42 3.09
C ALA A 57 -4.97 11.31 4.33
N VAL A 58 -3.99 12.19 4.54
CA VAL A 58 -3.92 13.08 5.70
C VAL A 58 -4.00 14.52 5.21
N ASN A 59 -4.94 15.29 5.76
CA ASN A 59 -5.01 16.72 5.55
C ASN A 59 -3.85 17.36 6.31
N VAL A 60 -2.92 17.99 5.58
CA VAL A 60 -1.72 18.58 6.20
C VAL A 60 -2.06 19.72 7.15
N LYS A 61 -3.16 20.44 6.89
CA LYS A 61 -3.58 21.61 7.68
C LYS A 61 -4.28 21.21 8.98
N THR A 62 -5.21 20.26 8.90
CA THR A 62 -6.07 19.89 10.06
C THR A 62 -5.60 18.60 10.76
N GLY A 63 -4.76 17.79 10.12
CA GLY A 63 -4.40 16.47 10.59
C GLY A 63 -5.49 15.41 10.41
N GLU A 64 -6.63 15.76 9.80
CA GLU A 64 -7.72 14.84 9.52
C GLU A 64 -7.25 13.68 8.64
N LYS A 65 -7.62 12.45 8.99
CA LYS A 65 -7.22 11.23 8.27
C LYS A 65 -8.41 10.58 7.60
N HIS A 66 -8.36 10.45 6.28
CA HIS A 66 -9.30 9.65 5.50
C HIS A 66 -8.69 8.28 5.19
N SER A 67 -9.33 7.20 5.68
CA SER A 67 -8.82 5.84 5.46
C SER A 67 -9.08 5.39 4.03
N LEU A 68 -8.02 5.02 3.32
CA LEU A 68 -8.03 4.44 1.98
C LEU A 68 -7.99 2.90 2.02
N ARG A 69 -7.33 2.36 3.04
CA ARG A 69 -7.17 0.92 3.24
C ARG A 69 -7.11 0.62 4.73
N ASN A 70 -7.79 -0.45 5.14
CA ASN A 70 -7.80 -0.87 6.55
C ASN A 70 -6.52 -1.64 6.93
N LYS A 71 -6.40 -2.00 8.21
CA LYS A 71 -5.27 -2.79 8.74
C LYS A 71 -5.14 -4.19 8.12
N ALA A 72 -6.23 -4.76 7.61
CA ALA A 72 -6.23 -6.07 6.94
C ALA A 72 -5.75 -5.98 5.48
N GLY A 73 -5.61 -4.77 4.92
CA GLY A 73 -5.21 -4.58 3.53
C GLY A 73 -6.39 -4.51 2.54
N CYS A 74 -7.63 -4.40 3.01
CA CYS A 74 -8.80 -4.21 2.15
C CYS A 74 -9.08 -2.73 1.91
N SER A 75 -9.49 -2.36 0.69
CA SER A 75 -9.95 -1.00 0.42
C SER A 75 -11.21 -0.72 1.23
N THR A 76 -11.26 0.45 1.86
CA THR A 76 -12.41 0.93 2.64
C THR A 76 -13.51 1.48 1.72
N ASP A 77 -13.15 2.03 0.56
CA ASP A 77 -14.06 2.61 -0.41
C ASP A 77 -13.63 2.28 -1.84
N TYR A 78 -14.26 1.27 -2.42
CA TYR A 78 -13.98 0.80 -3.78
C TYR A 78 -14.39 1.79 -4.87
N GLN A 79 -15.30 2.74 -4.59
CA GLN A 79 -15.75 3.72 -5.57
C GLN A 79 -14.74 4.85 -5.74
N ARG A 80 -14.08 5.25 -4.65
CA ARG A 80 -13.10 6.36 -4.65
C ARG A 80 -11.65 5.89 -4.75
N PHE A 81 -11.34 4.75 -4.16
CA PHE A 81 -9.99 4.19 -4.11
C PHE A 81 -10.01 2.72 -4.54
N PRO A 82 -9.59 2.42 -5.78
CA PRO A 82 -9.60 1.05 -6.28
C PRO A 82 -8.60 0.19 -5.53
N GLN A 83 -8.71 -1.13 -5.75
CA GLN A 83 -7.75 -2.05 -5.15
C GLN A 83 -6.35 -1.82 -5.72
N TRP A 84 -5.35 -1.95 -4.85
CA TRP A 84 -3.97 -2.03 -5.28
C TRP A 84 -3.78 -3.26 -6.16
N SER A 85 -3.11 -3.06 -7.29
CA SER A 85 -2.64 -4.11 -8.19
C SER A 85 -1.16 -4.37 -7.93
N ARG A 86 -0.77 -5.64 -7.90
CA ARG A 86 0.64 -6.04 -7.77
C ARG A 86 1.24 -6.11 -9.18
N THR A 87 2.17 -5.22 -9.49
CA THR A 87 2.88 -5.21 -10.79
C THR A 87 4.05 -6.18 -10.78
N SER A 88 4.76 -6.27 -9.66
CA SER A 88 5.84 -7.23 -9.42
C SER A 88 5.87 -7.64 -7.94
N LYS A 89 6.75 -8.56 -7.55
CA LYS A 89 6.92 -8.94 -6.13
C LYS A 89 7.24 -7.73 -5.26
N SER A 90 8.08 -6.83 -5.77
CA SER A 90 8.54 -5.65 -5.05
C SER A 90 7.68 -4.41 -5.24
N LEU A 91 6.80 -4.37 -6.25
CA LEU A 91 6.05 -3.18 -6.65
C LEU A 91 4.54 -3.42 -6.65
N SER A 92 3.84 -2.64 -5.83
CA SER A 92 2.38 -2.54 -5.84
C SER A 92 1.95 -1.14 -6.28
N ILE A 93 0.90 -1.03 -7.08
CA ILE A 93 0.37 0.25 -7.58
C ILE A 93 -1.12 0.40 -7.34
N ALA A 94 -1.60 1.62 -7.14
CA ALA A 94 -3.03 1.95 -7.09
C ALA A 94 -3.30 3.27 -7.82
N THR A 95 -4.11 3.23 -8.88
CA THR A 95 -4.43 4.41 -9.69
C THR A 95 -5.82 4.93 -9.34
N PHE A 96 -5.95 6.19 -8.97
CA PHE A 96 -7.22 6.81 -8.56
C PHE A 96 -7.33 8.26 -9.03
N GLY A 97 -8.54 8.81 -8.98
CA GLY A 97 -8.79 10.22 -9.25
C GLY A 97 -8.41 11.08 -8.04
N THR A 98 -7.60 12.10 -8.26
CA THR A 98 -7.14 13.02 -7.21
C THR A 98 -8.33 13.71 -6.54
N PHE A 99 -8.28 13.79 -5.22
CA PHE A 99 -9.25 14.51 -4.40
C PHE A 99 -8.53 15.47 -3.45
N LYS A 100 -9.29 16.39 -2.86
CA LYS A 100 -8.79 17.32 -1.84
C LYS A 100 -9.87 17.58 -0.80
N TRP A 101 -9.46 18.07 0.37
CA TRP A 101 -10.43 18.61 1.32
C TRP A 101 -10.99 19.96 0.82
N PRO A 102 -12.21 20.35 1.24
CA PRO A 102 -12.76 21.66 0.91
C PRO A 102 -11.88 22.81 1.40
N ASP A 103 -11.27 22.65 2.57
CA ASP A 103 -10.53 23.66 3.33
C ASP A 103 -9.01 23.63 3.13
N SER A 104 -8.49 22.63 2.40
CA SER A 104 -7.05 22.41 2.17
C SER A 104 -6.75 21.82 0.79
N SER A 105 -5.69 22.28 0.14
CA SER A 105 -5.15 21.74 -1.11
C SER A 105 -3.98 20.76 -0.89
N SER A 106 -3.50 20.61 0.34
CA SER A 106 -2.33 19.78 0.65
C SER A 106 -2.75 18.45 1.29
N VAL A 107 -2.42 17.36 0.60
CA VAL A 107 -2.72 15.98 0.99
C VAL A 107 -1.43 15.20 1.13
N LEU A 108 -1.23 14.53 2.27
CA LEU A 108 -0.13 13.59 2.49
C LEU A 108 -0.67 12.16 2.44
N PHE A 109 -0.02 11.28 1.70
CA PHE A 109 -0.33 9.86 1.69
C PHE A 109 0.59 9.11 2.66
N GLN A 110 -0.02 8.30 3.53
CA GLN A 110 0.70 7.47 4.50
C GLN A 110 0.19 6.04 4.41
N CYS A 111 1.09 5.07 4.31
CA CYS A 111 0.76 3.64 4.31
C CYS A 111 1.76 2.86 5.16
N ASP A 112 1.31 1.78 5.78
CA ASP A 112 2.18 0.79 6.40
C ASP A 112 2.67 -0.19 5.34
N CYS A 113 3.98 -0.42 5.31
CA CYS A 113 4.59 -1.40 4.41
C CYS A 113 4.66 -2.77 5.10
N ALA A 114 3.96 -3.76 4.54
CA ALA A 114 4.06 -5.14 5.00
C ALA A 114 4.99 -5.93 4.10
N VAL A 115 6.14 -6.33 4.64
CA VAL A 115 7.20 -7.03 3.90
C VAL A 115 7.13 -8.53 4.15
N CYS A 116 7.29 -9.33 3.09
CA CYS A 116 7.45 -10.78 3.16
C CYS A 116 8.76 -11.18 2.46
N ILE A 117 9.39 -12.25 2.93
CA ILE A 117 10.49 -12.90 2.20
C ILE A 117 9.84 -13.83 1.15
N GLY A 118 10.22 -13.70 -0.11
CA GLY A 118 9.54 -14.40 -1.21
C GLY A 118 8.25 -13.71 -1.65
N GLU A 119 7.17 -14.45 -1.90
CA GLU A 119 5.89 -13.89 -2.35
C GLU A 119 4.90 -13.68 -1.19
N CYS A 120 4.36 -12.47 -1.04
CA CYS A 120 3.28 -12.22 -0.09
C CYS A 120 1.95 -12.84 -0.57
N PRO A 121 1.13 -13.40 0.34
CA PRO A 121 -0.20 -13.89 0.01
C PRO A 121 -1.07 -12.76 -0.58
N GLU A 122 -1.96 -13.09 -1.51
CA GLU A 122 -2.85 -12.09 -2.09
C GLU A 122 -3.94 -11.67 -1.08
N ALA A 123 -4.33 -10.39 -1.12
CA ALA A 123 -5.40 -9.87 -0.28
C ALA A 123 -6.78 -10.50 -0.57
N SER A 124 -6.96 -11.09 -1.76
CA SER A 124 -8.12 -11.91 -2.15
C SER A 124 -8.24 -13.16 -1.28
N GLU A 125 -7.13 -13.80 -0.93
CA GLU A 125 -7.12 -15.02 -0.10
C GLU A 125 -7.48 -14.74 1.36
N LEU A 126 -7.16 -13.55 1.88
CA LEU A 126 -7.58 -13.12 3.23
C LEU A 126 -9.10 -12.94 3.36
N ARG A 127 -9.85 -12.76 2.26
CA ARG A 127 -11.33 -12.78 2.30
C ARG A 127 -11.86 -14.18 2.63
N SER A 128 -11.18 -15.24 2.22
CA SER A 128 -11.62 -16.62 2.45
C SER A 128 -11.50 -17.06 3.92
N LEU A 129 -10.54 -16.49 4.65
CA LEU A 129 -10.31 -16.79 6.07
C LEU A 129 -11.28 -16.02 6.99
N GLY A 130 -11.79 -14.86 6.57
CA GLY A 130 -12.74 -14.05 7.34
C GLY A 130 -14.23 -14.36 7.10
N VAL A 131 -14.56 -15.13 6.05
CA VAL A 131 -15.95 -15.43 5.66
C VAL A 131 -16.44 -16.79 6.20
N ARG A 132 -15.63 -17.55 6.95
CA ARG A 132 -16.13 -18.70 7.73
C ARG A 132 -16.74 -18.29 9.08
N ARG A 133 -17.65 -17.31 9.09
CA ARG A 133 -18.66 -17.27 10.16
C ARG A 133 -19.69 -18.35 9.85
N LYS A 134 -19.44 -19.56 10.35
CA LYS A 134 -20.42 -20.64 10.43
C LYS A 134 -21.68 -20.10 11.10
N PHE A 135 -22.71 -19.80 10.32
CA PHE A 135 -24.07 -19.76 10.85
C PHE A 135 -24.50 -21.22 11.07
N PHE A 136 -24.27 -21.72 12.28
CA PHE A 136 -25.00 -22.91 12.74
C PHE A 136 -26.42 -22.44 13.04
N PHE A 137 -27.36 -22.75 12.14
CA PHE A 137 -28.76 -22.84 12.54
C PHE A 137 -28.89 -24.12 13.37
N VAL A 138 -29.00 -23.95 14.70
CA VAL A 138 -29.53 -25.01 15.55
C VAL A 138 -31.02 -25.09 15.22
N ARG A 139 -31.45 -26.25 14.74
CA ARG A 139 -32.85 -26.55 14.41
C ARG A 139 -33.61 -26.90 15.67
#